data_AF-A0ABD2P6Y9-F1
#
_entry.id   AF-A0ABD2P6Y9-F1
#
_cell.length_a   1.000
_cell.length_b   1.000
_cell.length_c   1.000
_cell.angle_alpha   90.00
_cell.angle_beta   90.00
_cell.angle_gamma   90.00
#
_symmetry.space_group_name_H-M   'P 1'
#
loop_
_entity.id
_entity.type
_entity.pdbx_description
1 polymer ?
#
loop_
_entity_poly.entity_id
_entity_poly.type
_entity_poly.pdbx_seq_one_letter_code
_entity_poly.pdbx_strand_id
1 'polypeptide(L)'
;MKPVNFKIYLVGQSEYGEMVIKYKKTKQGTWDENDMQTANNLCKAGDSMKSTTKRYGLANATLYRHVKTGITASKLGQFRPVFTEDQKIELVTYLKDMDSVFLA
;
A
#
# COMPACT_ATOMS: atom_id res chain seq x y z
N MET A 1 -32.64 4.35 9.91
CA MET A 1 -31.29 4.42 9.30
C MET A 1 -30.53 5.53 10.01
N LYS A 2 -29.39 5.25 10.67
CA LYS A 2 -28.62 6.31 11.37
C LYS A 2 -27.70 7.00 10.35
N PRO A 3 -27.61 8.34 10.33
CA PRO A 3 -26.75 9.05 9.38
C PRO A 3 -25.28 8.77 9.69
N VAL A 4 -24.51 8.41 8.66
CA VAL A 4 -23.05 8.26 8.77
C VAL A 4 -22.46 9.65 8.56
N ASN A 5 -21.90 10.20 9.63
CA ASN A 5 -21.33 11.54 9.65
C ASN A 5 -19.86 11.45 9.21
N PHE A 6 -19.61 11.63 7.90
CA PHE A 6 -18.26 11.75 7.38
C PHE A 6 -17.79 13.20 7.50
N LYS A 7 -16.97 13.48 8.51
CA LYS A 7 -16.25 14.77 8.59
C LYS A 7 -15.00 14.69 7.72
N ILE A 8 -15.01 15.39 6.59
CA ILE A 8 -13.84 15.62 5.76
C ILE A 8 -13.23 16.94 6.24
N TYR A 9 -12.06 16.88 6.87
CA TYR A 9 -11.31 18.07 7.27
C TYR A 9 -10.29 18.40 6.18
N LEU A 10 -10.41 19.58 5.58
CA LEU A 10 -9.42 20.13 4.66
C LEU A 10 -8.12 20.44 5.43
N VAL A 11 -6.99 20.01 4.87
CA VAL A 11 -5.66 20.17 5.47
C VAL A 11 -5.17 21.60 5.24
N GLY A 12 -5.45 22.48 6.20
CA GLY A 12 -4.70 23.72 6.40
C GLY A 12 -3.46 23.44 7.27
N GLN A 13 -2.30 23.94 6.85
CA GLN A 13 -1.07 23.88 7.64
C GLN A 13 -1.26 24.67 8.95
N SER A 14 -1.01 24.05 10.11
CA SER A 14 -0.93 24.76 11.38
C SER A 14 0.28 24.31 12.20
N GLU A 15 0.86 25.27 12.89
CA GLU A 15 2.22 25.32 13.43
C GLU A 15 2.38 24.57 14.77
N TYR A 16 1.58 23.53 15.04
CA TYR A 16 1.60 22.78 16.29
C TYR A 16 1.61 21.28 16.06
N GLY A 17 2.78 20.65 16.29
CA GLY A 17 2.96 19.22 16.55
C GLY A 17 2.58 18.29 15.38
N GLU A 18 3.57 17.58 14.85
CA GLU A 18 3.40 16.54 13.83
C GLU A 18 2.26 15.57 14.21
N MET A 19 1.12 15.67 13.53
CA MET A 19 -0.03 14.78 13.69
C MET A 19 0.30 13.39 13.10
N VAL A 20 1.11 12.62 13.83
CA VAL A 20 1.42 11.23 13.47
C VAL A 20 0.25 10.35 13.90
N ILE A 21 -0.61 10.00 12.95
CA ILE A 21 -1.61 8.94 13.14
C ILE A 21 -0.82 7.67 13.50
N LYS A 22 -0.88 7.22 14.77
CA LYS A 22 -0.24 5.99 15.24
C LYS A 22 -1.01 4.77 14.70
N TYR A 23 -0.89 4.49 13.41
CA TYR A 23 -1.42 3.25 12.84
C TYR A 23 -0.59 2.07 13.37
N LYS A 24 -1.26 0.98 13.78
CA LYS A 24 -0.57 -0.28 14.10
C LYS A 24 0.06 -0.81 12.80
N LYS A 25 1.39 -0.73 12.71
CA LYS A 25 2.14 -1.34 11.60
C LYS A 25 2.02 -2.86 11.71
N THR A 26 1.41 -3.51 10.72
CA THR A 26 1.35 -4.97 10.65
C THR A 26 2.67 -5.48 10.06
N LYS A 27 3.13 -6.65 10.53
CA LYS A 27 4.24 -7.39 9.86
C LYS A 27 3.74 -8.21 8.65
N GLN A 28 2.57 -7.86 8.10
CA GLN A 28 2.05 -8.50 6.90
C GLN A 28 2.76 -7.92 5.69
N GLY A 29 3.25 -8.77 4.79
CA GLY A 29 4.01 -8.31 3.62
C GLY A 29 5.48 -7.96 3.90
N THR A 30 6.00 -8.29 5.10
CA THR A 30 7.41 -8.08 5.46
C THR A 30 8.31 -9.18 4.90
N TRP A 31 8.14 -9.48 3.62
CA TRP A 31 9.00 -10.37 2.86
C TRP A 31 9.60 -9.58 1.72
N ASP A 32 10.83 -9.94 1.34
CA ASP A 32 11.49 -9.34 0.20
C ASP A 32 10.78 -9.76 -1.11
N GLU A 33 10.55 -8.78 -2.00
CA GLU A 33 9.78 -9.01 -3.23
C GLU A 33 10.52 -9.93 -4.19
N ASN A 34 11.86 -9.89 -4.21
CA ASN A 34 12.69 -10.77 -5.02
C ASN A 34 12.68 -12.21 -4.47
N ASP A 35 12.69 -12.37 -3.15
CA ASP A 35 12.55 -13.70 -2.51
C ASP A 35 11.19 -14.34 -2.82
N MET A 36 10.10 -13.56 -2.75
CA MET A 36 8.76 -14.06 -3.11
C MET A 36 8.65 -14.42 -4.59
N GLN A 37 9.20 -13.59 -5.47
CA GLN A 37 9.24 -13.86 -6.91
C GLN A 37 10.00 -15.14 -7.22
N THR A 38 11.19 -15.30 -6.63
CA THR A 38 12.04 -16.49 -6.80
C THR A 38 11.35 -17.74 -6.29
N ALA A 39 10.81 -17.68 -5.06
CA ALA A 39 10.07 -18.80 -4.46
C ALA A 39 8.84 -19.21 -5.29
N ASN A 40 8.11 -18.24 -5.85
CA ASN A 40 6.97 -18.49 -6.72
C ASN A 40 7.39 -19.22 -8.01
N ASN A 41 8.47 -18.77 -8.64
CA ASN A 41 9.00 -19.38 -9.87
C ASN A 41 9.45 -20.84 -9.62
N LEU A 42 10.14 -21.10 -8.51
CA LEU A 42 10.57 -22.46 -8.13
C LEU A 42 9.36 -23.39 -7.92
N CYS A 43 8.33 -22.92 -7.20
CA CYS A 43 7.12 -23.72 -6.99
C CYS A 43 6.38 -24.00 -8.31
N LYS A 44 6.36 -23.04 -9.24
CA LYS A 44 5.79 -23.24 -10.59
C LYS A 44 6.60 -24.22 -11.44
N ALA A 45 7.92 -24.29 -11.22
CA ALA A 45 8.81 -25.26 -11.86
C ALA A 45 8.69 -26.69 -11.29
N GLY A 46 7.93 -26.88 -10.20
CA GLY A 46 7.66 -28.18 -9.60
C GLY A 46 8.30 -28.41 -8.23
N ASP A 47 9.02 -27.42 -7.67
CA ASP A 47 9.61 -27.54 -6.33
C ASP A 47 8.53 -27.62 -5.24
N SER A 48 8.86 -28.34 -4.17
CA SER A 48 7.94 -28.49 -3.03
C SER A 48 7.74 -27.15 -2.30
N MET A 49 6.48 -26.74 -2.15
CA MET A 49 6.08 -25.54 -1.41
C MET A 49 6.72 -25.48 -0.02
N LYS A 50 6.77 -26.62 0.70
CA LYS A 50 7.29 -26.71 2.07
C LYS A 50 8.81 -26.52 2.14
N SER A 51 9.56 -27.04 1.17
CA SER A 51 11.01 -26.82 1.13
C SER A 51 11.35 -25.39 0.76
N THR A 52 10.62 -24.83 -0.22
CA THR A 52 10.82 -23.47 -0.69
C THR A 52 10.53 -22.44 0.39
N THR A 53 9.43 -22.59 1.14
CA THR A 53 9.10 -21.65 2.22
C THR A 53 10.11 -21.65 3.36
N LYS A 54 10.64 -22.83 3.72
CA LYS A 54 11.73 -22.94 4.69
C LYS A 54 13.01 -22.26 4.20
N ARG A 55 13.34 -22.38 2.91
CA ARG A 55 14.54 -21.81 2.30
C ARG A 55 14.55 -20.28 2.31
N TYR A 56 13.39 -19.67 2.04
CA TYR A 56 13.25 -18.21 1.91
C TYR A 56 12.60 -17.54 3.13
N GLY A 57 12.38 -18.28 4.23
CA GLY A 57 11.76 -17.73 5.44
C GLY A 57 10.31 -17.23 5.24
N LEU A 58 9.59 -17.77 4.27
CA LEU A 58 8.23 -17.36 3.93
C LEU A 58 7.19 -18.19 4.68
N ALA A 59 6.04 -17.60 5.01
CA ALA A 59 4.92 -18.37 5.52
C ALA A 59 4.27 -19.21 4.41
N ASN A 60 3.96 -20.49 4.70
CA ASN A 60 3.37 -21.43 3.74
C ASN A 60 2.08 -20.90 3.09
N ALA A 61 1.16 -20.38 3.90
CA ALA A 61 -0.10 -19.82 3.40
C ALA A 61 0.13 -18.63 2.46
N THR A 62 1.15 -17.83 2.73
CA THR A 62 1.52 -16.67 1.92
C THR A 62 2.02 -17.13 0.55
N LEU A 63 3.05 -17.97 0.49
CA LEU A 63 3.59 -18.44 -0.79
C LEU A 63 2.53 -19.18 -1.61
N TYR A 64 1.71 -20.03 -0.98
CA TYR A 64 0.61 -20.72 -1.63
C TYR A 64 -0.36 -19.74 -2.32
N ARG A 65 -0.76 -18.67 -1.64
CA ARG A 65 -1.64 -17.63 -2.22
C ARG A 65 -0.98 -16.94 -3.42
N HIS A 66 0.30 -16.62 -3.35
CA HIS A 66 1.04 -15.96 -4.44
C HIS A 66 1.25 -16.88 -5.64
N VAL A 67 1.45 -18.18 -5.41
CA VAL A 67 1.52 -19.19 -6.48
C VAL A 67 0.17 -19.35 -7.17
N LYS A 68 -0.93 -19.45 -6.39
CA LYS A 68 -2.28 -19.61 -6.93
C LYS A 68 -2.78 -18.38 -7.70
N THR A 69 -2.50 -17.18 -7.20
CA THR A 69 -2.98 -15.93 -7.80
C THR A 69 -2.04 -15.39 -8.87
N GLY A 70 -0.78 -15.81 -8.89
CA GLY A 70 0.26 -15.29 -9.80
C GLY A 70 0.71 -13.86 -9.49
N ILE A 71 0.08 -13.18 -8.53
CA ILE A 71 0.41 -11.82 -8.12
C ILE A 71 1.56 -11.92 -7.13
N THR A 72 2.68 -11.24 -7.35
CA THR A 72 3.84 -11.18 -6.43
C THR A 72 4.01 -9.84 -5.74
N ALA A 73 3.12 -8.89 -6.02
CA ALA A 73 3.17 -7.56 -5.42
C ALA A 73 2.96 -7.61 -3.90
N SER A 74 3.91 -7.06 -3.15
CA SER A 74 3.85 -6.91 -1.69
C SER A 74 2.84 -5.83 -1.24
N LYS A 75 2.55 -4.85 -2.10
CA LYS A 75 1.78 -3.66 -1.73
C LYS A 75 0.29 -3.94 -1.58
N LEU A 76 -0.23 -3.64 -0.38
CA LEU A 76 -1.67 -3.52 -0.12
C LEU A 76 -2.28 -2.43 -1.01
N GLY A 77 -3.53 -2.61 -1.44
CA GLY A 77 -4.19 -1.75 -2.43
C GLY A 77 -4.20 -0.25 -2.07
N GLN A 78 -4.15 0.09 -0.78
CA GLN A 78 -4.09 1.47 -0.30
C GLN A 78 -2.77 2.20 -0.63
N PHE A 79 -1.68 1.47 -0.92
CA PHE A 79 -0.36 2.06 -1.22
C PHE A 79 -0.05 2.08 -2.72
N ARG A 80 -1.07 1.90 -3.57
CA ARG A 80 -0.93 2.14 -5.01
C ARG A 80 -1.29 3.60 -5.29
N PRO A 81 -0.35 4.41 -5.83
CA PRO A 81 -0.68 5.78 -6.20
C PRO A 81 -1.77 5.74 -7.28
N VAL A 82 -2.90 6.40 -7.00
CA VAL A 82 -4.02 6.54 -7.95
C VAL A 82 -3.68 7.55 -9.03
N PHE A 83 -2.97 8.61 -8.64
CA PHE A 83 -2.49 9.66 -9.53
C PHE A 83 -1.01 9.44 -9.86
N THR A 84 -0.64 9.70 -11.11
CA THR A 84 0.76 9.91 -11.50
C THR A 84 1.32 11.15 -10.80
N GLU A 85 2.64 11.32 -10.80
CA GLU A 85 3.23 12.49 -10.14
C GLU A 85 2.78 13.80 -10.80
N ASP A 86 2.71 13.82 -12.14
CA ASP A 86 2.21 14.97 -12.90
C ASP A 86 0.75 15.31 -12.53
N GLN A 87 -0.11 14.28 -12.41
CA GLN A 87 -1.51 14.47 -12.00
C GLN A 87 -1.64 14.99 -10.57
N LYS A 88 -0.73 14.62 -9.66
CA LYS A 88 -0.71 15.19 -8.31
C LYS A 88 -0.29 16.65 -8.33
N ILE A 89 0.71 17.01 -9.14
CA ILE A 89 1.16 18.40 -9.28
C ILE A 89 0.03 19.27 -9.82
N GLU A 90 -0.66 18.80 -10.86
CA GLU A 90 -1.83 19.47 -11.43
C GLU A 90 -2.94 19.66 -10.38
N LEU A 91 -3.29 18.59 -9.66
CA LEU A 91 -4.34 18.63 -8.63
C LEU A 91 -3.99 19.60 -7.49
N VAL A 92 -2.74 19.59 -7.02
CA VAL A 92 -2.27 20.51 -5.97
C VAL A 92 -2.31 21.96 -6.43
N THR A 93 -1.96 22.21 -7.69
CA THR A 93 -1.99 23.56 -8.28
C THR A 93 -3.42 24.08 -8.33
N TYR A 94 -4.34 23.28 -8.89
CA TYR A 94 -5.75 23.63 -8.96
C TYR A 94 -6.36 23.93 -7.58
N LEU A 95 -6.04 23.12 -6.57
CA LEU A 95 -6.54 23.34 -5.21
C LEU A 95 -6.05 24.67 -4.62
N LYS A 96 -4.78 25.04 -4.84
CA LYS A 96 -4.23 26.33 -4.39
C LYS A 96 -4.88 27.51 -5.11
N ASP A 97 -5.10 27.37 -6.41
CA ASP A 97 -5.76 28.41 -7.20
C ASP A 97 -7.19 28.62 -6.71
N MET A 98 -7.94 27.54 -6.45
CA MET A 98 -9.29 27.65 -5.87
C MET A 98 -9.27 28.24 -4.46
N ASP A 99 -8.33 27.85 -3.60
CA ASP A 99 -8.22 28.38 -2.23
C ASP A 99 -8.00 29.90 -2.25
N SER A 100 -7.21 30.40 -3.21
CA SER A 100 -6.98 31.85 -3.40
C SER A 100 -8.24 32.64 -3.79
N VAL A 101 -9.22 31.99 -4.42
CA VAL A 101 -10.50 32.62 -4.82
C VAL A 101 -11.44 32.76 -3.62
N PHE A 102 -11.36 31.84 -2.64
CA PHE A 102 -12.29 31.81 -1.50
C PHE A 102 -11.72 32.45 -0.22
N LEU A 103 -10.40 32.65 -0.13
CA LEU A 103 -9.73 33.25 1.04
C LEU A 103 -9.14 34.66 0.77
N ALA A 104 -9.59 35.34 -0.29
CA ALA A 104 -9.23 36.73 -0.59
C ALA A 104 -9.89 37.75 0.37
#